data_AF-A0A3N6H7A0-F1
#
_entry.id   AF-A0A3N6H7A0-F1
#
_cell.length_a   1.000
_cell.length_b   1.000
_cell.length_c   1.000
_cell.angle_alpha   90.00
_cell.angle_beta   90.00
_cell.angle_gamma   90.00
#
_symmetry.space_group_name_H-M   'P 1'
#
loop_
_entity.id
_entity.type
_entity.pdbx_description
1 polymer ?
#
loop_
_entity_poly.entity_id
_entity_poly.type
_entity_poly.pdbx_seq_one_letter_code
_entity_poly.pdbx_strand_id
1 'polypeptide(L)'
;MMPFQVEVQGETFAIPSRIYNEEPGADVEWDPTGTRQVILHCLYSRHHEGHVRQRHLEQLVASGEPWVVPFVVQLAGEYVLEILEAIGRGLPGLAIPGSAQRRLYGEFIARNPAFFARTERRVVSYWSCYYRWKYGTFGTYPGCVLLEAFRAAVVEQVGAEWPRHTPPPLANESGVPA
;
A
#
# COMPACT_ATOMS: atom_id res chain seq x y z
N MET A 1 3.96 -1.48 21.16
CA MET A 1 3.16 -1.53 19.91
C MET A 1 3.36 -2.91 19.32
N MET A 2 2.30 -3.68 19.07
CA MET A 2 2.40 -5.08 18.64
C MET A 2 2.62 -5.18 17.13
N PRO A 3 3.37 -6.19 16.64
CA PRO A 3 3.46 -6.46 15.21
C PRO A 3 2.08 -6.79 14.63
N PHE A 4 1.89 -6.51 13.34
CA PHE A 4 0.71 -6.97 12.62
C PHE A 4 1.02 -8.23 11.84
N GLN A 5 0.03 -9.09 11.67
CA GLN A 5 0.16 -10.35 10.94
C GLN A 5 -0.58 -10.28 9.62
N VAL A 6 0.05 -10.87 8.59
CA VAL A 6 -0.51 -11.03 7.24
C VAL A 6 -0.09 -12.37 6.68
N GLU A 7 -0.85 -12.90 5.75
CA GLU A 7 -0.51 -14.08 4.97
C GLU A 7 0.13 -13.67 3.62
N VAL A 8 1.27 -14.25 3.28
CA VAL A 8 1.89 -14.12 1.96
C VAL A 8 2.25 -15.52 1.48
N GLN A 9 1.72 -15.93 0.32
CA GLN A 9 1.98 -17.25 -0.28
C GLN A 9 1.76 -18.45 0.69
N GLY A 10 0.80 -18.34 1.60
CA GLY A 10 0.49 -19.39 2.59
C GLY A 10 1.33 -19.34 3.87
N GLU A 11 2.27 -18.42 3.97
CA GLU A 11 3.06 -18.18 5.19
C GLU A 11 2.55 -16.96 5.96
N THR A 12 2.57 -17.03 7.29
CA THR A 12 2.20 -15.90 8.14
C THR A 12 3.43 -15.07 8.50
N PHE A 13 3.43 -13.79 8.09
CA PHE A 13 4.47 -12.82 8.39
C PHE A 13 4.03 -11.93 9.56
N ALA A 14 4.87 -11.84 10.60
CA ALA A 14 4.73 -10.87 11.66
C ALA A 14 5.60 -9.64 11.38
N ILE A 15 4.98 -8.51 11.04
CA ILE A 15 5.67 -7.30 10.61
C ILE A 15 5.66 -6.26 11.74
N PRO A 16 6.82 -5.66 12.08
CA PRO A 16 6.88 -4.59 13.06
C PRO A 16 5.98 -3.41 12.67
N SER A 17 5.25 -2.90 13.66
CA SER A 17 4.38 -1.76 13.45
C SER A 17 5.16 -0.46 13.24
N ARG A 18 6.23 -0.26 14.00
CA ARG A 18 7.20 0.83 13.88
C ARG A 18 8.56 0.37 14.41
N ILE A 19 9.65 0.88 13.83
CA ILE A 19 11.00 0.73 14.35
C ILE A 19 11.60 2.10 14.66
N TYR A 20 12.52 2.13 15.62
CA TYR A 20 13.20 3.36 16.07
C TYR A 20 14.72 3.28 15.92
N ASN A 21 15.21 2.19 15.33
CA ASN A 21 16.63 1.99 15.09
C ASN A 21 17.10 2.97 14.02
N GLU A 22 18.27 3.56 14.25
CA GLU A 22 18.98 4.36 13.24
C GLU A 22 19.24 3.53 11.99
N GLU A 23 19.33 4.21 10.85
CA GLU A 23 19.77 3.57 9.63
C GLU A 23 21.22 3.10 9.76
N PRO A 24 21.57 1.97 9.13
CA PRO A 24 22.94 1.52 9.16
C PRO A 24 23.81 2.51 8.39
N GLY A 25 25.02 2.76 8.89
CA GLY A 25 25.96 3.64 8.22
C GLY A 25 26.31 3.14 6.81
N ALA A 26 26.74 4.07 5.95
CA ALA A 26 27.16 3.77 4.58
C ALA A 26 28.41 2.87 4.51
N ASP A 27 29.09 2.69 5.64
CA ASP A 27 30.24 1.83 5.87
C ASP A 27 29.86 0.36 6.17
N VAL A 28 28.57 0.07 6.38
CA VAL A 28 28.11 -1.32 6.54
C VAL A 28 28.11 -1.99 5.17
N GLU A 29 28.99 -2.97 5.01
CA GLU A 29 29.08 -3.79 3.80
C GLU A 29 27.85 -4.71 3.72
N TRP A 30 26.85 -4.28 2.96
CA TRP A 30 25.67 -5.08 2.66
C TRP A 30 26.04 -6.11 1.60
N ASP A 31 25.92 -7.40 1.94
CA ASP A 31 26.06 -8.48 0.96
C ASP A 31 25.14 -8.20 -0.25
N PRO A 32 25.70 -8.11 -1.48
CA PRO A 32 25.02 -7.62 -2.67
C PRO A 32 23.87 -8.51 -3.17
N THR A 33 23.51 -9.59 -2.46
CA THR A 33 22.25 -10.29 -2.73
C THR A 33 21.06 -9.33 -2.65
N GLY A 34 20.41 -9.08 -3.79
CA GLY A 34 19.29 -8.13 -3.88
C GLY A 34 18.20 -8.38 -2.83
N THR A 35 17.99 -9.63 -2.40
CA THR A 35 17.04 -9.97 -1.34
C THR A 35 17.34 -9.31 0.01
N ARG A 36 18.60 -9.26 0.47
CA ARG A 36 18.95 -8.63 1.77
C ARG A 36 18.69 -7.12 1.72
N GLN A 37 19.01 -6.49 0.60
CA GLN A 37 18.73 -5.07 0.39
C GLN A 37 17.22 -4.79 0.40
N VAL A 38 16.42 -5.61 -0.28
CA VAL A 38 14.95 -5.46 -0.28
C VAL A 38 14.38 -5.70 1.13
N ILE A 39 14.89 -6.66 1.90
CA ILE A 39 14.51 -6.86 3.32
C ILE A 39 14.81 -5.60 4.14
N LEU A 40 15.98 -4.98 3.94
CA LEU A 40 16.32 -3.73 4.61
C LEU A 40 15.34 -2.61 4.24
N HIS A 41 15.00 -2.44 2.96
CA HIS A 41 13.98 -1.48 2.56
C HIS A 41 12.62 -1.79 3.20
N CYS A 42 12.21 -3.05 3.27
CA CYS A 42 11.00 -3.46 3.99
C CYS A 42 11.05 -3.04 5.47
N LEU A 43 12.16 -3.31 6.16
CA LEU A 43 12.31 -2.97 7.57
C LEU A 43 12.23 -1.45 7.81
N TYR A 44 13.00 -0.65 7.06
CA TYR A 44 13.04 0.81 7.21
C TYR A 44 11.84 1.54 6.61
N SER A 45 11.01 0.87 5.80
CA SER A 45 9.65 1.34 5.49
C SER A 45 8.74 1.43 6.73
N ARG A 46 9.17 0.88 7.88
CA ARG A 46 8.51 0.99 9.20
C ARG A 46 9.21 1.97 10.15
N HIS A 47 10.26 2.66 9.71
CA HIS A 47 11.03 3.60 10.55
C HIS A 47 10.18 4.74 11.09
N HIS A 48 10.49 5.27 12.29
CA HIS A 48 9.72 6.32 13.00
C HIS A 48 9.71 7.71 12.31
N GLU A 49 10.66 7.95 11.42
CA GLU A 49 10.78 9.18 10.62
C GLU A 49 10.04 9.01 9.26
N GLY A 50 9.41 10.08 8.75
CA GLY A 50 8.60 10.06 7.52
C GLY A 50 9.41 10.00 6.23
N HIS A 51 10.47 10.81 6.12
CA HIS A 51 11.36 10.84 4.96
C HIS A 51 12.10 9.51 4.76
N VAL A 52 12.53 8.85 5.83
CA VAL A 52 13.13 7.51 5.78
C VAL A 52 12.13 6.52 5.19
N ARG A 53 10.89 6.46 5.73
CA ARG A 53 9.86 5.56 5.19
C ARG A 53 9.61 5.78 3.70
N GLN A 54 9.48 7.04 3.28
CA GLN A 54 9.25 7.36 1.87
C GLN A 54 10.42 6.91 0.99
N ARG A 55 11.67 7.23 1.37
CA ARG A 55 12.86 6.84 0.59
C ARG A 55 12.96 5.32 0.44
N HIS A 56 12.72 4.55 1.51
CA HIS A 56 12.76 3.08 1.41
C HIS A 56 11.57 2.51 0.63
N LEU A 57 10.37 3.10 0.75
CA LEU A 57 9.22 2.72 -0.06
C LEU A 57 9.49 2.89 -1.56
N GLU A 58 10.12 3.99 -1.97
CA GLU A 58 10.42 4.27 -3.39
C GLU A 58 11.33 3.20 -4.01
N GLN A 59 12.12 2.49 -3.21
CA GLN A 59 12.91 1.33 -3.65
C GLN A 59 12.09 0.03 -3.73
N LEU A 60 10.97 -0.05 -3.00
CA LEU A 60 10.13 -1.26 -2.90
C LEU A 60 9.04 -1.34 -3.96
N VAL A 61 8.48 -0.22 -4.41
CA VAL A 61 7.30 -0.19 -5.30
C VAL A 61 7.51 -0.89 -6.63
N ALA A 62 8.76 -0.97 -7.12
CA ALA A 62 9.11 -1.70 -8.34
C ALA A 62 9.35 -3.21 -8.13
N SER A 63 9.34 -3.68 -6.88
CA SER A 63 9.61 -5.09 -6.57
C SER A 63 8.46 -6.00 -7.01
N GLY A 64 8.82 -7.14 -7.62
CA GLY A 64 7.90 -8.23 -7.94
C GLY A 64 7.76 -9.27 -6.82
N GLU A 65 8.44 -9.06 -5.69
CA GLU A 65 8.49 -10.00 -4.57
C GLU A 65 7.18 -9.94 -3.74
N PRO A 66 6.44 -11.05 -3.57
CA PRO A 66 5.17 -11.07 -2.82
C PRO A 66 5.28 -10.59 -1.37
N TRP A 67 6.39 -10.87 -0.71
CA TRP A 67 6.64 -10.48 0.68
C TRP A 67 6.92 -8.98 0.86
N VAL A 68 7.06 -8.20 -0.23
CA VAL A 68 7.14 -6.74 -0.19
C VAL A 68 5.76 -6.09 -0.11
N VAL A 69 4.73 -6.71 -0.70
CA VAL A 69 3.36 -6.16 -0.80
C VAL A 69 2.79 -5.68 0.53
N PRO A 70 2.91 -6.42 1.66
CA PRO A 70 2.37 -5.96 2.94
C PRO A 70 2.93 -4.60 3.39
N PHE A 71 4.19 -4.33 3.10
CA PHE A 71 4.86 -3.09 3.52
C PHE A 71 4.32 -1.89 2.74
N VAL A 72 4.09 -2.08 1.43
CA VAL A 72 3.51 -1.04 0.56
C VAL A 72 2.05 -0.76 0.94
N VAL A 73 1.23 -1.81 1.10
CA VAL A 73 -0.19 -1.64 1.47
C VAL A 73 -0.35 -1.08 2.89
N GLN A 74 0.54 -1.45 3.82
CA GLN A 74 0.56 -0.85 5.16
C GLN A 74 0.83 0.65 5.11
N LEU A 75 1.77 1.09 4.27
CA LEU A 75 2.12 2.50 4.09
C LEU A 75 1.01 3.32 3.44
N ALA A 76 0.23 2.70 2.54
CA ALA A 76 -0.97 3.35 2.00
C ALA A 76 -1.98 3.70 3.10
N GLY A 77 -1.99 2.96 4.21
CA GLY A 77 -2.83 3.23 5.36
C GLY A 77 -2.26 4.23 6.35
N GLU A 78 -1.27 5.05 5.99
CA GLU A 78 -0.65 6.06 6.86
C GLU A 78 -1.07 7.48 6.45
N TYR A 79 -0.84 8.46 7.34
CA TYR A 79 -1.39 9.82 7.19
C TYR A 79 -0.54 10.74 6.30
N VAL A 80 0.44 10.22 5.56
CA VAL A 80 1.39 11.03 4.78
C VAL A 80 0.99 11.02 3.32
N LEU A 81 0.58 12.18 2.78
CA LEU A 81 0.12 12.32 1.41
C LEU A 81 1.18 11.95 0.37
N GLU A 82 2.43 12.36 0.61
CA GLU A 82 3.58 12.13 -0.27
C GLU A 82 3.84 10.62 -0.44
N ILE A 83 3.59 9.82 0.61
CA ILE A 83 3.69 8.37 0.57
C ILE A 83 2.59 7.78 -0.33
N LEU A 84 1.34 8.24 -0.22
CA LEU A 84 0.26 7.80 -1.10
C LEU A 84 0.57 8.08 -2.58
N GLU A 85 1.10 9.27 -2.86
CA GLU A 85 1.47 9.67 -4.21
C GLU A 85 2.68 8.87 -4.73
N ALA A 86 3.67 8.58 -3.89
CA ALA A 86 4.80 7.73 -4.24
C ALA A 86 4.36 6.30 -4.58
N ILE A 87 3.43 5.73 -3.81
CA ILE A 87 2.84 4.42 -4.13
C ILE A 87 2.11 4.48 -5.47
N GLY A 88 1.26 5.50 -5.67
CA GLY A 88 0.51 5.65 -6.92
C GLY A 88 1.43 5.73 -8.16
N ARG A 89 2.52 6.49 -8.09
CA ARG A 89 3.52 6.58 -9.17
C ARG A 89 4.31 5.29 -9.36
N GLY A 90 4.61 4.58 -8.27
CA GLY A 90 5.41 3.36 -8.27
C GLY A 90 4.66 2.10 -8.68
N LEU A 91 3.32 2.14 -8.68
CA LEU A 91 2.47 1.00 -9.02
C LEU A 91 1.59 1.21 -10.28
N PRO A 92 2.12 1.68 -11.42
CA PRO A 92 1.31 1.97 -12.60
C PRO A 92 0.63 0.72 -13.17
N GLY A 93 1.18 -0.47 -12.93
CA GLY A 93 0.62 -1.74 -13.37
C GLY A 93 -0.71 -2.08 -12.68
N LEU A 94 -1.03 -1.50 -11.52
CA LEU A 94 -2.35 -1.72 -10.89
C LEU A 94 -3.50 -1.27 -11.78
N ALA A 95 -3.30 -0.24 -12.61
CA ALA A 95 -4.31 0.26 -13.54
C ALA A 95 -4.46 -0.59 -14.81
N ILE A 96 -3.55 -1.55 -15.04
CA ILE A 96 -3.51 -2.37 -16.25
C ILE A 96 -4.12 -3.75 -15.93
N PRO A 97 -5.29 -4.11 -16.49
CA PRO A 97 -5.88 -5.44 -16.35
C PRO A 97 -4.90 -6.53 -16.76
N GLY A 98 -4.84 -7.62 -15.99
CA GLY A 98 -3.95 -8.75 -16.26
C GLY A 98 -2.45 -8.45 -16.11
N SER A 99 -2.04 -7.31 -15.56
CA SER A 99 -0.62 -7.08 -15.26
C SER A 99 -0.13 -7.97 -14.11
N ALA A 100 1.18 -8.25 -14.08
CA ALA A 100 1.77 -9.00 -12.97
C ALA A 100 1.58 -8.29 -11.63
N GLN A 101 1.74 -6.96 -11.60
CA GLN A 101 1.56 -6.15 -10.40
C GLN A 101 0.10 -6.18 -9.91
N ARG A 102 -0.88 -6.12 -10.82
CA ARG A 102 -2.29 -6.20 -10.46
C ARG A 102 -2.65 -7.56 -9.86
N ARG A 103 -2.18 -8.66 -10.45
CA ARG A 103 -2.34 -10.00 -9.86
C ARG A 103 -1.69 -10.10 -8.48
N LEU A 104 -0.44 -9.63 -8.35
CA LEU A 104 0.33 -9.69 -7.11
C LEU A 104 -0.40 -9.02 -5.93
N TYR A 105 -0.88 -7.79 -6.14
CA TYR A 105 -1.60 -7.05 -5.10
C TYR A 105 -3.02 -7.59 -4.88
N GLY A 106 -3.70 -8.03 -5.94
CA GLY A 106 -5.02 -8.65 -5.83
C GLY A 106 -4.97 -9.93 -5.01
N GLU A 107 -3.98 -10.80 -5.26
CA GLU A 107 -3.73 -12.05 -4.54
C GLU A 107 -3.46 -11.79 -3.04
N PHE A 108 -2.61 -10.82 -2.72
CA PHE A 108 -2.33 -10.44 -1.34
C PHE A 108 -3.58 -9.95 -0.62
N ILE A 109 -4.36 -9.06 -1.25
CA ILE A 109 -5.58 -8.50 -0.64
C ILE A 109 -6.64 -9.58 -0.45
N ALA A 110 -6.80 -10.50 -1.41
CA ALA A 110 -7.74 -11.62 -1.33
C ALA A 110 -7.47 -12.49 -0.09
N ARG A 111 -6.20 -12.74 0.24
CA ARG A 111 -5.79 -13.49 1.43
C ARG A 111 -5.89 -12.70 2.72
N ASN A 112 -5.88 -11.36 2.65
CA ASN A 112 -5.81 -10.48 3.82
C ASN A 112 -6.97 -9.47 3.88
N PRO A 113 -8.24 -9.90 3.82
CA PRO A 113 -9.39 -8.99 3.72
C PRO A 113 -9.50 -8.06 4.92
N ALA A 114 -9.27 -8.56 6.14
CA ALA A 114 -9.33 -7.75 7.36
C ALA A 114 -8.22 -6.69 7.43
N PHE A 115 -7.04 -7.00 6.89
CA PHE A 115 -5.93 -6.06 6.80
C PHE A 115 -6.25 -4.93 5.82
N PHE A 116 -6.72 -5.26 4.62
CA PHE A 116 -7.09 -4.25 3.63
C PHE A 116 -8.27 -3.38 4.09
N ALA A 117 -9.30 -3.98 4.71
CA ALA A 117 -10.41 -3.25 5.31
C ALA A 117 -9.95 -2.23 6.37
N ARG A 118 -8.92 -2.57 7.15
CA ARG A 118 -8.32 -1.64 8.10
C ARG A 118 -7.57 -0.52 7.39
N THR A 119 -6.82 -0.83 6.33
CA THR A 119 -6.14 0.17 5.50
C THR A 119 -7.15 1.17 4.94
N GLU A 120 -8.25 0.71 4.36
CA GLU A 120 -9.32 1.57 3.83
C GLU A 120 -9.85 2.57 4.89
N ARG A 121 -10.20 2.05 6.07
CA ARG A 121 -10.72 2.88 7.17
C ARG A 121 -9.71 3.93 7.63
N ARG A 122 -8.42 3.59 7.68
CA ARG A 122 -7.35 4.53 8.05
C ARG A 122 -7.20 5.63 7.01
N VAL A 123 -7.19 5.30 5.72
CA VAL A 123 -7.14 6.29 4.63
C VAL A 123 -8.30 7.28 4.73
N VAL A 124 -9.52 6.79 4.97
CA VAL A 124 -10.71 7.65 5.16
C VAL A 124 -10.56 8.53 6.40
N SER A 125 -10.12 7.95 7.52
CA SER A 125 -9.92 8.69 8.77
C SER A 125 -8.89 9.81 8.60
N TYR A 126 -7.75 9.53 7.96
CA TYR A 126 -6.69 10.51 7.78
C TYR A 126 -7.05 11.57 6.75
N TRP A 127 -7.75 11.20 5.68
CA TRP A 127 -8.36 12.19 4.79
C TRP A 127 -9.27 13.13 5.58
N SER A 128 -10.21 12.59 6.35
CA SER A 128 -11.17 13.36 7.13
C SER A 128 -10.51 14.33 8.10
N CYS A 129 -9.47 13.87 8.80
CA CYS A 129 -8.79 14.66 9.84
C CYS A 129 -7.80 15.69 9.29
N TYR A 130 -7.02 15.33 8.26
CA TYR A 130 -5.83 16.11 7.86
C TYR A 130 -5.93 16.73 6.48
N TYR A 131 -6.77 16.19 5.59
CA TYR A 131 -6.73 16.54 4.17
C TYR A 131 -8.08 16.96 3.58
N ARG A 132 -9.19 16.85 4.30
CA ARG A 132 -10.52 17.25 3.84
C ARG A 132 -10.58 18.73 3.42
N TRP A 133 -9.80 19.59 4.09
CA TRP A 133 -9.72 21.02 3.74
C TRP A 133 -9.13 21.24 2.34
N LYS A 134 -8.25 20.35 1.86
CA LYS A 134 -7.61 20.41 0.53
C LYS A 134 -8.38 19.59 -0.50
N TYR A 135 -8.91 18.44 -0.09
CA TYR A 135 -9.69 17.52 -0.90
C TYR A 135 -11.10 17.42 -0.33
N GLY A 136 -11.97 18.37 -0.72
CA GLY A 136 -13.30 18.55 -0.13
C GLY A 136 -14.19 17.31 -0.19
N THR A 137 -13.96 16.42 -1.15
CA THR A 137 -14.60 15.12 -1.29
C THR A 137 -13.57 14.00 -1.28
N PHE A 138 -13.91 12.85 -0.70
CA PHE A 138 -12.99 11.71 -0.64
C PHE A 138 -12.52 11.29 -2.04
N GLY A 139 -13.41 11.34 -3.04
CA GLY A 139 -13.09 11.00 -4.42
C GLY A 139 -12.01 11.86 -5.09
N THR A 140 -11.69 13.04 -4.57
CA THR A 140 -10.58 13.87 -5.06
C THR A 140 -9.25 13.59 -4.36
N TYR A 141 -9.27 12.83 -3.27
CA TYR A 141 -8.08 12.50 -2.48
C TYR A 141 -7.24 11.40 -3.16
N PRO A 142 -5.90 11.54 -3.27
CA PRO A 142 -5.05 10.51 -3.87
C PRO A 142 -5.21 9.11 -3.24
N GLY A 143 -5.49 9.06 -1.94
CA GLY A 143 -5.80 7.80 -1.25
C GLY A 143 -7.05 7.09 -1.79
N CYS A 144 -8.05 7.82 -2.28
CA CYS A 144 -9.22 7.20 -2.93
C CYS A 144 -8.81 6.52 -4.23
N VAL A 145 -8.05 7.20 -5.10
CA VAL A 145 -7.59 6.66 -6.38
C VAL A 145 -6.78 5.38 -6.15
N LEU A 146 -5.86 5.39 -5.19
CA LEU A 146 -5.04 4.24 -4.86
C LEU A 146 -5.87 3.06 -4.32
N LEU A 147 -6.85 3.31 -3.43
CA LEU A 147 -7.71 2.26 -2.91
C LEU A 147 -8.63 1.66 -3.97
N GLU A 148 -9.10 2.45 -4.95
CA GLU A 148 -9.86 1.91 -6.07
C GLU A 148 -9.00 1.04 -6.98
N ALA A 149 -7.74 1.40 -7.21
CA ALA A 149 -6.81 0.55 -7.96
C ALA A 149 -6.57 -0.80 -7.25
N PHE A 150 -6.35 -0.79 -5.93
CA PHE A 150 -6.24 -2.02 -5.13
C PHE A 150 -7.54 -2.84 -5.14
N ARG A 151 -8.70 -2.19 -5.03
CA ARG A 151 -10.00 -2.88 -5.09
C ARG A 151 -10.21 -3.56 -6.44
N ALA A 152 -9.91 -2.85 -7.52
CA ALA A 152 -10.03 -3.39 -8.87
C ALA A 152 -9.10 -4.61 -9.04
N ALA A 153 -7.89 -4.57 -8.45
CA ALA A 153 -6.97 -5.70 -8.45
C ALA A 153 -7.53 -6.94 -7.74
N VAL A 154 -8.11 -6.79 -6.55
CA VAL A 154 -8.71 -7.93 -5.83
C VAL A 154 -9.99 -8.44 -6.50
N VAL A 155 -10.84 -7.55 -7.04
CA VAL A 155 -12.03 -7.95 -7.80
C VAL A 155 -11.66 -8.82 -9.00
N GLU A 156 -10.62 -8.43 -9.75
CA GLU A 156 -10.12 -9.24 -10.86
C GLU A 156 -9.56 -10.58 -10.38
N GLN A 157 -8.85 -10.60 -9.25
CA GLN A 157 -8.29 -11.82 -8.67
C GLN A 157 -9.36 -12.82 -8.25
N VAL A 158 -10.45 -12.36 -7.64
CA VAL A 158 -11.50 -13.24 -7.09
C VAL A 158 -12.66 -13.49 -8.05
N GLY A 159 -12.80 -12.68 -9.11
CA GLY A 159 -13.91 -12.75 -10.06
C GLY A 159 -15.28 -12.40 -9.46
N ALA A 160 -15.31 -11.61 -8.39
CA ALA A 160 -16.51 -11.24 -7.65
C ALA A 160 -16.43 -9.83 -7.07
N GLU A 161 -17.57 -9.27 -6.67
CA GLU A 161 -17.61 -7.98 -5.96
C GLU A 161 -16.82 -8.04 -4.65
N TRP A 162 -16.13 -6.95 -4.33
CA TRP A 162 -15.34 -6.82 -3.12
C TRP A 162 -15.95 -5.79 -2.15
N PRO A 163 -16.02 -6.08 -0.83
CA PRO A 163 -16.53 -5.12 0.15
C PRO A 163 -15.85 -3.76 0.05
N ARG A 164 -16.63 -2.71 0.28
CA ARG A 164 -16.15 -1.32 0.29
C ARG A 164 -16.24 -0.74 1.69
N HIS A 165 -15.13 -0.23 2.19
CA HIS A 165 -15.07 0.47 3.48
C HIS A 165 -14.70 1.96 3.34
N THR A 166 -14.91 2.51 2.14
CA THR A 166 -14.69 3.92 1.80
C THR A 166 -15.96 4.59 1.30
N PRO A 167 -16.08 5.94 1.41
CA PRO A 167 -17.05 6.68 0.61
C PRO A 167 -16.89 6.35 -0.88
N PRO A 168 -17.97 6.43 -1.69
CA PRO A 168 -17.88 6.20 -3.12
C PRO A 168 -16.91 7.22 -3.77
N PRO A 169 -16.20 6.82 -4.85
CA PRO A 169 -15.42 7.76 -5.65
C PRO A 169 -16.35 8.80 -6.29
N LEU A 170 -15.77 9.87 -6.86
CA LEU A 170 -16.56 10.78 -7.69
C LEU A 170 -17.23 9.97 -8.80
N ALA A 171 -18.53 10.20 -9.01
CA ALA A 171 -19.21 9.66 -10.17
C ALA A 171 -18.47 10.15 -11.42
N ASN A 172 -18.11 9.25 -12.32
CA ASN A 172 -17.71 9.67 -13.66
C ASN A 172 -18.89 10.44 -14.24
N GLU A 173 -18.67 11.67 -14.71
CA GLU A 173 -19.65 12.45 -15.49
C GLU A 173 -19.92 11.83 -16.88
N SER A 174 -19.77 10.51 -17.01
CA SER A 174 -20.16 9.74 -18.19
C SER A 174 -21.50 9.10 -17.85
N GLY A 175 -22.59 9.81 -18.13
CA GLY A 175 -23.95 9.31 -18.08
C GLY A 175 -24.21 8.22 -19.12
N VAL A 176 -23.61 7.04 -18.95
CA VAL A 176 -23.94 5.85 -19.72
C VAL A 176 -24.36 4.77 -18.73
N PRO A 177 -25.66 4.41 -18.67
CA PRO A 177 -26.12 3.33 -17.81
C PRO A 177 -25.66 1.97 -18.35
N ALA A 178 -25.46 1.03 -17.42
CA ALA A 178 -25.22 -0.38 -17.67
C ALA A 178 -26.35 -1.05 -18.46
#